data_AF-A0A9N7UIA7-F1
#
_entry.id   AF-A0A9N7UIA7-F1
#
_cell.length_a   1.000
_cell.length_b   1.000
_cell.length_c   1.000
_cell.angle_alpha   90.00
_cell.angle_beta   90.00
_cell.angle_gamma   90.00
#
_symmetry.space_group_name_H-M   'P 1'
#
loop_
_entity.id
_entity.type
_entity.pdbx_description
1 polymer ?
#
loop_
_entity_poly.entity_id
_entity_poly.type
_entity_poly.pdbx_seq_one_letter_code
_entity_poly.pdbx_strand_id
1 'polypeptide(L)'
;MNNEPRLPPTPGLSNKDLPRQTHLRRRRTPAARLMWLKGHKRLYGFTLQNVPAKILEVSTNVLTGKVDKGYQNFLTKRYVDLMEQLNELGYSTAHHPQFSEFIINTYGILKMKYGESNVQTGTNPVNYNDPETLKTLIMTIAPMKLQENLLLLLKCLCKMAEKDKKPLLLF
;
A
#
# COMPACT_ATOMS: atom_id res chain seq x y z
N MET A 1 53.75 5.86 -59.64
CA MET A 1 52.86 5.80 -60.81
C MET A 1 51.44 5.55 -60.31
N ASN A 2 50.54 6.49 -60.63
CA ASN A 2 49.08 6.38 -60.79
C ASN A 2 48.24 6.22 -59.50
N ASN A 3 47.67 7.30 -58.95
CA ASN A 3 46.41 8.00 -59.29
C ASN A 3 45.12 7.19 -59.01
N GLU A 4 44.37 7.62 -57.98
CA GLU A 4 42.94 7.28 -57.74
C GLU A 4 42.06 7.72 -58.93
N PRO A 5 40.82 7.19 -59.06
CA PRO A 5 39.69 7.97 -58.55
C PRO A 5 38.57 7.14 -57.88
N ARG A 6 38.03 7.72 -56.79
CA ARG A 6 36.78 7.34 -56.12
C ARG A 6 35.58 7.50 -57.05
N LEU A 7 34.64 6.55 -56.97
CA LEU A 7 33.29 6.69 -57.49
C LEU A 7 32.26 6.75 -56.34
N PRO A 8 31.16 7.51 -56.52
CA PRO A 8 30.22 7.88 -55.47
C PRO A 8 29.16 6.80 -55.18
N PRO A 9 28.51 6.84 -53.99
CA PRO A 9 27.41 5.94 -53.68
C PRO A 9 26.11 6.39 -54.39
N THR A 10 25.42 5.43 -55.01
CA THR A 10 24.10 5.58 -55.60
C THR A 10 22.98 5.69 -54.53
N PRO A 11 21.95 6.51 -54.75
CA PRO A 11 20.81 6.66 -53.84
C PRO A 11 19.65 5.72 -54.20
N GLY A 12 18.99 5.15 -53.19
CA GLY A 12 17.80 4.31 -53.37
C GLY A 12 16.91 4.27 -52.12
N LEU A 13 15.78 5.00 -52.22
CA LEU A 13 14.47 4.80 -51.58
C LEU A 13 14.43 4.61 -50.05
N SER A 14 14.09 5.65 -49.28
CA SER A 14 12.70 6.05 -48.96
C SER A 14 11.92 5.02 -48.13
N ASN A 15 12.01 5.15 -46.81
CA ASN A 15 10.86 4.92 -45.92
C ASN A 15 10.66 6.20 -45.10
N LYS A 16 9.81 7.07 -45.63
CA LYS A 16 9.02 8.00 -44.83
C LYS A 16 7.99 7.18 -44.05
N ASP A 17 7.49 7.77 -42.98
CA ASP A 17 6.37 7.29 -42.15
C ASP A 17 6.73 6.39 -40.97
N LEU A 18 7.28 7.02 -39.92
CA LEU A 18 6.98 6.61 -38.56
C LEU A 18 6.60 7.83 -37.71
N PRO A 19 5.38 7.88 -37.14
CA PRO A 19 4.87 9.08 -36.47
C PRO A 19 5.53 9.28 -35.10
N ARG A 20 5.91 10.53 -34.85
CA ARG A 20 6.36 11.06 -33.56
C ARG A 20 5.33 10.72 -32.47
N GLN A 21 5.67 9.83 -31.55
CA GLN A 21 4.91 9.66 -30.30
C GLN A 21 5.21 10.84 -29.37
N THR A 22 4.42 11.89 -29.54
CA THR A 22 4.18 12.92 -28.53
C THR A 22 3.54 12.24 -27.32
N HIS A 23 4.31 11.91 -26.28
CA HIS A 23 3.74 11.45 -25.02
C HIS A 23 3.08 12.63 -24.31
N LEU A 24 1.80 12.75 -24.63
CA LEU A 24 0.73 13.49 -23.97
C LEU A 24 0.93 13.48 -22.45
N ARG A 25 1.24 14.65 -21.88
CA ARG A 25 1.07 14.94 -20.46
C ARG A 25 -0.33 14.48 -20.07
N ARG A 26 -0.42 13.37 -19.31
CA ARG A 26 -1.67 12.90 -18.71
C ARG A 26 -2.18 13.99 -17.78
N ARG A 27 -3.07 14.83 -18.28
CA ARG A 27 -3.93 15.70 -17.47
C ARG A 27 -4.67 14.77 -16.52
N ARG A 28 -4.29 14.80 -15.24
CA ARG A 28 -5.05 14.14 -14.17
C ARG A 28 -6.43 14.77 -14.18
N THR A 29 -7.43 14.02 -14.62
CA THR A 29 -8.81 14.46 -14.63
C THR A 29 -9.30 14.65 -13.18
N PRO A 30 -10.03 15.74 -12.86
CA PRO A 30 -10.55 15.99 -11.51
C PRO A 30 -11.59 14.96 -11.02
N ALA A 31 -12.12 14.14 -11.92
CA ALA A 31 -13.22 13.21 -11.64
C ALA A 31 -12.84 12.03 -10.71
N ALA A 32 -11.55 11.74 -10.53
CA ALA A 32 -11.10 10.73 -9.57
C ALA A 32 -11.20 11.21 -8.10
N ARG A 33 -11.55 12.48 -7.86
CA ARG A 33 -11.49 13.11 -6.53
C ARG A 33 -12.80 13.02 -5.73
N LEU A 34 -13.86 12.42 -6.27
CA LEU A 34 -15.20 12.43 -5.65
C LEU A 34 -15.80 11.08 -5.25
N MET A 35 -15.07 9.95 -5.37
CA MET A 35 -15.56 8.67 -4.82
C MET A 35 -15.13 8.48 -3.37
N TRP A 36 -15.61 9.36 -2.49
CA TRP A 36 -15.70 9.10 -1.06
C TRP A 36 -17.09 8.53 -0.76
N LEU A 37 -17.14 7.34 -0.15
CA LEU A 37 -18.31 6.63 0.41
C LEU A 37 -19.09 5.66 -0.51
N LYS A 38 -18.69 4.38 -0.49
CA LYS A 38 -19.47 3.21 0.01
C LYS A 38 -18.85 1.91 -0.53
N GLY A 39 -18.54 0.97 0.37
CA GLY A 39 -18.08 -0.40 0.06
C GLY A 39 -16.60 -0.51 -0.31
N HIS A 40 -15.78 -1.08 0.58
CA HIS A 40 -14.39 -1.49 0.34
C HIS A 40 -13.52 -0.47 -0.43
N LYS A 41 -13.36 0.71 0.18
CA LYS A 41 -12.55 1.79 -0.37
C LYS A 41 -11.07 1.40 -0.30
N ARG A 42 -10.53 0.87 -1.40
CA ARG A 42 -9.08 0.69 -1.55
C ARG A 42 -8.41 2.04 -1.33
N LEU A 43 -7.66 2.17 -0.23
CA LEU A 43 -6.92 3.37 0.14
C LEU A 43 -5.64 3.47 -0.71
N TYR A 44 -5.81 3.52 -2.04
CA TYR A 44 -4.69 3.60 -2.97
C TYR A 44 -3.85 4.84 -2.69
N GLY A 45 -2.54 4.63 -2.59
CA GLY A 45 -1.59 5.69 -2.30
C GLY A 45 -1.58 6.17 -0.85
N PHE A 46 -2.20 5.45 0.09
CA PHE A 46 -1.95 5.63 1.52
C PHE A 46 -0.86 4.66 1.96
N THR A 47 0.18 5.20 2.57
CA THR A 47 1.24 4.45 3.24
C THR A 47 1.35 4.98 4.66
N LEU A 48 1.85 4.17 5.59
CA LEU A 48 2.02 4.60 6.99
C LEU A 48 2.91 5.86 7.10
N GLN A 49 3.84 6.04 6.16
CA GLN A 49 4.73 7.21 6.10
C GLN A 49 4.03 8.47 5.58
N ASN A 50 2.99 8.35 4.75
CA ASN A 50 2.35 9.49 4.12
C ASN A 50 1.07 9.95 4.82
N VAL A 51 0.67 9.30 5.92
CA VAL A 51 -0.54 9.64 6.68
C VAL A 51 -0.63 11.13 7.03
N PRO A 52 0.44 11.81 7.53
CA PRO A 52 0.35 13.24 7.82
C PRO A 52 0.02 14.10 6.58
N ALA A 53 0.65 13.79 5.44
CA ALA A 53 0.37 14.46 4.18
C ALA A 53 -1.06 14.17 3.70
N LYS A 54 -1.54 12.94 3.91
CA LYS A 54 -2.90 12.55 3.58
C LYS A 54 -3.95 13.23 4.45
N ILE A 55 -3.68 13.48 5.73
CA ILE A 55 -4.56 14.26 6.59
C ILE A 55 -4.80 15.65 5.98
N LEU A 56 -3.74 16.34 5.55
CA LEU A 56 -3.87 17.63 4.87
C LEU A 56 -4.69 17.51 3.56
N GLU A 57 -4.40 16.50 2.74
CA GLU A 57 -5.11 16.28 1.47
C GLU A 57 -6.61 16.07 1.67
N VAL A 58 -7.00 15.25 2.65
CA VAL A 58 -8.42 14.93 2.90
C VAL A 58 -9.16 16.04 3.63
N SER A 59 -8.45 16.87 4.39
CA SER A 59 -9.01 18.07 5.01
C SER A 59 -9.10 19.26 4.06
N THR A 60 -8.54 19.18 2.87
CA THR A 60 -8.62 20.24 1.86
C THR A 60 -9.83 20.04 0.95
N ASN A 61 -10.73 21.02 0.92
CA ASN A 61 -11.84 21.00 -0.01
C ASN A 61 -11.34 21.10 -1.45
N VAL A 62 -11.75 20.14 -2.28
CA VAL A 62 -11.32 19.99 -3.68
C VAL A 62 -11.69 21.18 -4.55
N LEU A 63 -12.86 21.78 -4.30
CA LEU A 63 -13.46 22.82 -5.12
C LEU A 63 -13.01 24.21 -4.70
N THR A 64 -12.87 24.44 -3.38
CA THR A 64 -12.50 25.76 -2.85
C THR A 64 -11.02 25.90 -2.51
N GLY A 65 -10.28 24.79 -2.45
CA GLY A 65 -8.88 24.75 -2.01
C GLY A 65 -8.69 25.13 -0.53
N LYS A 66 -9.77 25.41 0.20
CA LYS A 66 -9.72 25.78 1.61
C LYS A 66 -9.59 24.54 2.48
N VAL A 67 -8.72 24.62 3.48
CA VAL A 67 -8.53 23.56 4.47
C VAL A 67 -9.56 23.72 5.58
N ASP A 68 -10.30 22.66 5.87
CA ASP A 68 -11.09 22.55 7.09
C ASP A 68 -10.12 22.30 8.26
N LYS A 69 -9.76 23.38 8.96
CA LYS A 69 -8.84 23.35 10.10
C LYS A 69 -9.39 22.52 11.26
N GLY A 70 -10.71 22.51 11.47
CA GLY A 70 -11.32 21.73 12.55
C GLY A 70 -11.15 20.24 12.30
N TYR A 71 -11.49 19.81 11.08
CA TYR A 71 -11.34 18.42 10.66
C TYR A 71 -9.86 17.99 10.59
N GLN A 72 -8.97 18.85 10.10
CA GLN A 72 -7.53 18.60 10.08
C GLN A 72 -6.97 18.39 11.48
N ASN A 73 -7.30 19.28 12.42
CA ASN A 73 -6.83 19.19 13.80
C ASN A 73 -7.33 17.92 14.48
N PHE A 74 -8.60 17.56 14.26
CA PHE A 74 -9.17 16.32 14.77
C PHE A 74 -8.41 15.07 14.28
N LEU A 75 -8.15 14.98 12.97
CA LEU A 75 -7.40 13.86 12.40
C LEU A 75 -5.95 13.82 12.86
N THR A 76 -5.30 14.99 12.93
CA THR A 76 -3.90 15.11 13.37
C THR A 76 -3.76 14.68 14.82
N LYS A 77 -4.66 15.14 15.70
CA LYS A 77 -4.69 14.73 17.11
C LYS A 77 -4.88 13.21 17.23
N ARG A 78 -5.89 12.66 16.55
CA ARG A 78 -6.14 11.21 16.56
C ARG A 78 -4.91 10.42 16.08
N TYR A 79 -4.21 10.91 15.07
CA TYR A 79 -2.99 10.27 14.56
C TYR A 79 -1.86 10.32 15.60
N VAL A 80 -1.59 11.47 16.21
CA VAL A 80 -0.56 11.62 17.25
C VAL A 80 -0.86 10.72 18.44
N ASP A 81 -2.09 10.77 18.99
CA ASP A 81 -2.52 9.96 20.13
C ASP A 81 -2.40 8.45 19.83
N LEU A 82 -2.67 8.04 18.59
CA LEU A 82 -2.52 6.64 18.16
C LEU A 82 -1.04 6.26 18.02
N MET A 83 -0.24 7.13 17.41
CA MET A 83 1.19 6.87 17.22
C MET A 83 1.95 6.79 18.54
N GLU A 84 1.59 7.61 19.53
CA GLU A 84 2.15 7.56 20.88
C GLU A 84 1.84 6.21 21.56
N GLN A 85 0.58 5.78 21.53
CA GLN A 85 0.18 4.47 22.07
C GLN A 85 0.87 3.31 21.36
N LEU A 86 1.07 3.39 20.04
CA LEU A 86 1.81 2.37 19.32
C LEU A 86 3.30 2.39 19.69
N ASN A 87 3.89 3.57 19.87
CA ASN A 87 5.28 3.73 20.28
C ASN A 87 5.53 3.12 21.67
N GLU A 88 4.62 3.29 22.62
CA GLU A 88 4.65 2.63 23.94
C GLU A 88 4.66 1.09 23.84
N LEU A 89 4.05 0.53 22.79
CA LEU A 89 4.08 -0.91 22.52
C LEU A 89 5.41 -1.37 21.91
N GLY A 90 6.25 -0.45 21.42
CA GLY A 90 7.51 -0.72 20.71
C GLY A 90 7.44 -0.45 19.20
N TYR A 91 6.33 0.08 18.69
CA TYR A 91 6.18 0.37 17.26
C TYR A 91 7.02 1.59 16.85
N SER A 92 8.01 1.34 15.99
CA SER A 92 8.81 2.38 15.32
C SER A 92 8.32 2.67 13.89
N THR A 93 8.02 3.94 13.61
CA THR A 93 7.62 4.47 12.28
C THR A 93 8.70 4.37 11.20
N ALA A 94 9.97 4.26 11.59
CA ALA A 94 11.07 4.12 10.64
C ALA A 94 11.19 2.69 10.09
N HIS A 95 10.91 1.69 10.94
CA HIS A 95 11.23 0.28 10.68
C HIS A 95 9.99 -0.54 10.33
N HIS A 96 8.93 -0.42 11.13
CA HIS A 96 7.76 -1.30 11.04
C HIS A 96 6.91 -1.11 9.79
N PRO A 97 6.78 0.09 9.18
CA PRO A 97 6.13 0.22 7.88
C PRO A 97 6.78 -0.64 6.81
N GLN A 98 8.10 -0.55 6.65
CA GLN A 98 8.86 -1.32 5.65
C GLN A 98 8.80 -2.82 5.95
N PHE A 99 8.93 -3.18 7.22
CA PHE A 99 8.79 -4.57 7.66
C PHE A 99 7.39 -5.13 7.35
N SER A 100 6.32 -4.38 7.63
CA SER A 100 4.95 -4.81 7.36
C SER A 100 4.70 -5.04 5.87
N GLU A 101 5.24 -4.17 5.01
CA GLU A 101 5.18 -4.32 3.56
C GLU A 101 5.92 -5.57 3.09
N PHE A 102 7.13 -5.81 3.60
CA PHE A 102 7.88 -7.02 3.35
C PHE A 102 7.10 -8.28 3.73
N ILE A 103 6.48 -8.30 4.91
CA ILE A 103 5.67 -9.44 5.38
C ILE A 103 4.44 -9.66 4.48
N ILE A 104 3.72 -8.59 4.12
CA ILE A 104 2.55 -8.69 3.23
C ILE A 104 2.97 -9.22 1.85
N ASN A 105 4.10 -8.75 1.31
CA ASN A 105 4.60 -9.21 0.03
C ASN A 105 5.07 -10.67 0.10
N THR A 106 5.68 -11.09 1.22
CA THR A 106 6.21 -12.44 1.41
C THR A 106 5.09 -13.46 1.67
N TYR A 107 4.16 -13.15 2.57
CA TYR A 107 3.15 -14.09 3.06
C TYR A 107 1.72 -13.80 2.57
N GLY A 108 1.41 -12.55 2.22
CA GLY A 108 0.08 -12.14 1.76
C GLY A 108 -0.27 -12.65 0.36
N ILE A 109 0.72 -12.77 -0.53
CA ILE A 109 0.51 -13.37 -1.87
C ILE A 109 0.29 -14.89 -1.74
N LEU A 110 0.93 -15.53 -0.76
CA LEU A 110 0.84 -16.97 -0.57
C LEU A 110 -0.55 -17.40 -0.05
N LYS A 111 -1.25 -16.57 0.73
CA LYS A 111 -2.59 -16.90 1.26
C LYS A 111 -3.70 -16.99 0.20
N MET A 112 -3.59 -16.33 -0.96
CA MET A 112 -4.58 -16.53 -2.03
C MET A 112 -4.55 -17.96 -2.58
N LYS A 113 -3.40 -18.66 -2.54
CA LYS A 113 -3.31 -20.06 -2.98
C LYS A 113 -3.85 -21.07 -1.97
N TYR A 114 -3.76 -20.78 -0.68
CA TYR A 114 -4.31 -21.67 0.37
C TYR A 114 -5.83 -21.54 0.55
N GLY A 115 -6.44 -20.43 0.10
CA GLY A 115 -7.90 -20.27 0.05
C GLY A 115 -8.58 -21.18 -0.97
N GLU A 116 -7.89 -21.54 -2.05
CA GLU A 116 -8.41 -22.46 -3.07
C GLU A 116 -8.24 -23.94 -2.67
N SER A 117 -7.22 -24.27 -1.88
CA SER A 117 -6.96 -25.66 -1.43
C SER A 117 -7.77 -26.07 -0.20
N ASN A 118 -8.17 -25.13 0.68
CA ASN A 118 -8.98 -25.43 1.86
C ASN A 118 -10.49 -25.55 1.56
N VAL A 119 -10.95 -25.16 0.37
CA VAL A 119 -12.33 -25.44 -0.06
C VAL A 119 -12.54 -26.92 -0.40
N GLN A 120 -11.46 -27.70 -0.55
CA GLN A 120 -11.52 -29.13 -0.89
C GLN A 120 -11.25 -30.07 0.30
N THR A 121 -10.81 -29.56 1.44
CA THR A 121 -10.59 -30.36 2.66
C THR A 121 -11.41 -29.77 3.80
N GLY A 122 -12.43 -30.50 4.26
CA GLY A 122 -13.49 -30.11 5.22
C GLY A 122 -13.00 -29.76 6.63
N THR A 123 -12.02 -28.88 6.73
CA THR A 123 -11.47 -28.32 7.96
C THR A 123 -12.21 -27.02 8.23
N ASN A 124 -12.75 -26.87 9.45
CA ASN A 124 -13.49 -25.69 9.89
C ASN A 124 -12.79 -24.38 9.46
N PRO A 125 -13.53 -23.34 9.04
CA PRO A 125 -12.94 -22.08 8.61
C PRO A 125 -12.10 -21.52 9.76
N VAL A 126 -10.78 -21.39 9.53
CA VAL A 126 -9.85 -20.83 10.52
C VAL A 126 -10.32 -19.43 10.90
N ASN A 127 -10.62 -19.20 12.17
CA ASN A 127 -11.06 -17.91 12.67
C ASN A 127 -9.86 -16.95 12.78
N TYR A 128 -9.55 -16.27 11.69
CA TYR A 128 -8.45 -15.30 11.64
C TYR A 128 -8.72 -14.01 12.43
N ASN A 129 -9.94 -13.81 12.97
CA ASN A 129 -10.24 -12.67 13.85
C ASN A 129 -9.85 -12.94 15.31
N ASP A 130 -9.47 -14.18 15.66
CA ASP A 130 -8.95 -14.51 16.97
C ASP A 130 -7.43 -14.23 17.07
N PRO A 131 -6.98 -13.37 18.02
CA PRO A 131 -5.56 -13.07 18.20
C PRO A 131 -4.69 -14.30 18.51
N GLU A 132 -5.18 -15.27 19.28
CA GLU A 132 -4.39 -16.45 19.66
C GLU A 132 -4.18 -17.39 18.47
N THR A 133 -5.17 -17.51 17.59
CA THR A 133 -5.05 -18.20 16.31
C THR A 133 -3.97 -17.55 15.44
N LEU A 134 -3.95 -16.21 15.33
CA LEU A 134 -2.92 -15.49 14.56
C LEU A 134 -1.52 -15.63 15.17
N LYS A 135 -1.42 -15.59 16.50
CA LYS A 135 -0.16 -15.79 17.23
C LYS A 135 0.42 -17.16 16.96
N THR A 136 -0.41 -18.20 17.07
CA THR A 136 -0.01 -19.59 16.77
C THR A 136 0.46 -19.72 15.31
N LEU A 137 -0.26 -19.09 14.37
CA LEU A 137 0.12 -19.09 12.96
C LEU A 137 1.51 -18.44 12.72
N ILE A 138 1.80 -17.33 13.40
CA ILE A 138 3.10 -16.65 13.31
C ILE A 138 4.21 -17.57 13.83
N MET A 139 4.01 -18.24 14.97
CA MET A 139 4.99 -19.16 15.53
C MET A 139 5.28 -20.36 14.62
N THR A 140 4.26 -20.84 13.91
CA THR A 140 4.38 -22.03 13.03
C THR A 140 4.99 -21.72 11.66
N ILE A 141 4.65 -20.57 11.05
CA ILE A 141 5.00 -20.27 9.65
C ILE A 141 6.21 -19.34 9.54
N ALA A 142 6.39 -18.42 10.49
CA ALA A 142 7.42 -17.39 10.36
C ALA A 142 8.77 -17.90 10.91
N PRO A 143 9.90 -17.61 10.22
CA PRO A 143 11.23 -17.81 10.75
C PRO A 143 11.42 -17.08 12.08
N MET A 144 12.13 -17.71 13.04
CA MET A 144 12.33 -17.17 14.39
C MET A 144 12.81 -15.71 14.42
N LYS A 145 13.66 -15.31 13.47
CA LYS A 145 14.17 -13.93 13.35
C LYS A 145 13.09 -12.87 13.07
N LEU A 146 11.95 -13.27 12.49
CA LEU A 146 10.85 -12.37 12.13
C LEU A 146 9.72 -12.40 13.17
N GLN A 147 9.69 -13.42 14.02
CA GLN A 147 8.58 -13.68 14.94
C GLN A 147 8.35 -12.53 15.94
N GLU A 148 9.42 -11.98 16.51
CA GLU A 148 9.30 -10.87 17.48
C GLU A 148 8.59 -9.65 16.87
N ASN A 149 9.07 -9.18 15.72
CA ASN A 149 8.47 -8.04 15.02
C ASN A 149 7.05 -8.34 14.53
N LEU A 150 6.77 -9.58 14.12
CA LEU A 150 5.41 -10.00 13.73
C LEU A 150 4.44 -10.01 14.92
N LEU A 151 4.88 -10.51 16.07
CA LEU A 151 4.09 -10.50 17.31
C LEU A 151 3.83 -9.07 17.79
N LEU A 152 4.84 -8.19 17.67
CA LEU A 152 4.68 -6.77 17.97
C LEU A 152 3.63 -6.13 17.06
N LEU A 153 3.69 -6.36 15.75
CA LEU A 153 2.68 -5.88 14.81
C LEU A 153 1.29 -6.42 15.14
N LEU A 154 1.17 -7.70 15.48
CA LEU A 154 -0.10 -8.30 15.90
C LEU A 154 -0.65 -7.61 17.17
N LYS A 155 0.19 -7.37 18.17
CA LYS A 155 -0.18 -6.64 19.39
C LYS A 155 -0.69 -5.22 19.07
N CYS A 156 0.00 -4.52 18.17
CA CYS A 156 -0.41 -3.20 17.70
C CYS A 156 -1.79 -3.24 17.01
N LEU A 157 -2.00 -4.22 16.12
CA LEU A 157 -3.28 -4.42 15.44
C LEU A 157 -4.41 -4.72 16.43
N CYS A 158 -4.17 -5.59 17.41
CA CYS A 158 -5.16 -5.92 18.46
C CYS A 158 -5.54 -4.66 19.25
N LYS A 159 -4.55 -3.83 19.62
CA LYS A 159 -4.83 -2.61 20.37
C LYS A 159 -5.65 -1.60 19.56
N MET A 160 -5.36 -1.46 18.27
CA MET A 160 -6.14 -0.60 17.38
C MET A 160 -7.56 -1.13 17.18
N ALA A 161 -7.73 -2.44 16.99
CA ALA A 161 -9.03 -3.08 16.83
C ALA A 161 -9.92 -2.92 18.08
N GLU A 162 -9.34 -3.11 19.27
CA GLU A 162 -10.01 -2.86 20.55
C GLU A 162 -10.45 -1.39 20.66
N LYS A 163 -9.55 -0.45 20.39
CA LYS A 163 -9.82 0.99 20.45
C LYS A 163 -10.92 1.43 19.47
N ASP A 164 -10.94 0.85 18.28
CA ASP A 164 -11.92 1.17 17.23
C ASP A 164 -13.21 0.35 17.31
N LYS A 165 -13.29 -0.63 18.23
CA LYS A 165 -14.39 -1.60 18.35
C LYS A 165 -14.71 -2.28 17.02
N LYS A 166 -13.67 -2.64 16.27
CA LYS A 166 -13.75 -3.28 14.96
C LYS A 166 -13.06 -4.64 14.97
N PRO A 167 -13.47 -5.59 14.11
CA PRO A 167 -12.72 -6.82 13.94
C PRO A 167 -11.32 -6.53 13.43
N LEU A 168 -10.37 -7.40 13.80
CA LEU A 168 -8.97 -7.33 13.38
C LEU A 168 -8.82 -7.37 11.86
N LEU A 169 -9.59 -8.25 11.23
CA LEU A 169 -9.56 -8.47 9.79
C LEU A 169 -10.97 -8.31 9.23
N LEU A 170 -11.09 -7.39 8.28
CA LEU A 170 -12.29 -7.19 7.48
C LEU A 170 -12.10 -8.03 6.22
N PHE A 171 -12.85 -9.13 6.11
CA PHE A 171 -12.90 -10.00 4.94
C PHE A 171 -14.12 -9.68 4.08
#